data_AF-A0AAD0R191-F1
#
_entry.id   AF-A0AAD0R191-F1
#
_cell.length_a   1.000
_cell.length_b   1.000
_cell.length_c   1.000
_cell.angle_alpha   90.00
_cell.angle_beta   90.00
_cell.angle_gamma   90.00
#
_symmetry.space_group_name_H-M   'P 1'
#
loop_
_entity.id
_entity.type
_entity.pdbx_description
1 polymer ?
#
loop_
_entity_poly.entity_id
_entity_poly.type
_entity_poly.pdbx_seq_one_letter_code
_entity_poly.pdbx_strand_id
1 'polypeptide(L)' 'MPAVPTTALLYRLNQSVMALGSAVEEIRLSFERNGDTETSERLLNYLRVIESNGHTIADLMSEVVDRLTVGEDVPPAD' A
#
# COMPACT_ATOMS: atom_id res chain seq x y z
N MET A 1 -7.35 17.84 17.22
CA MET A 1 -6.74 16.60 17.75
C MET A 1 -5.49 16.31 16.94
N PRO A 2 -4.34 15.99 17.56
CA PRO A 2 -3.23 15.46 16.78
C PRO A 2 -3.74 14.16 16.15
N ALA A 3 -3.52 13.97 14.85
CA ALA A 3 -3.86 12.70 14.22
C ALA A 3 -3.22 11.60 15.06
N VAL A 4 -4.02 10.63 15.52
CA VAL A 4 -3.52 9.46 16.25
C VAL A 4 -2.35 8.93 15.40
N PRO A 5 -1.14 8.72 15.97
CA PRO A 5 0.05 8.37 15.19
C PRO A 5 -0.20 7.25 14.18
N THR A 6 -1.11 6.33 14.52
CA THR A 6 -1.66 5.30 13.64
C THR A 6 -2.30 5.87 12.38
N THR A 7 -3.25 6.82 12.44
CA THR A 7 -3.91 7.41 11.26
C THR A 7 -2.93 8.11 10.32
N ALA A 8 -1.93 8.81 10.86
CA ALA A 8 -0.90 9.46 10.04
C ALA A 8 0.01 8.44 9.33
N LEU A 9 0.33 7.32 10.00
CA LEU A 9 1.04 6.18 9.41
C LEU A 9 0.21 5.53 8.30
N LEU A 10 -1.07 5.25 8.54
CA LEU A 10 -2.00 4.67 7.57
C LEU A 10 -2.11 5.54 6.31
N TYR A 11 -2.25 6.86 6.50
CA TYR A 11 -2.33 7.82 5.39
C TYR A 11 -1.04 7.83 4.55
N ARG A 12 0.13 7.90 5.19
CA ARG A 12 1.43 7.86 4.48
C ARG A 12 1.63 6.55 3.73
N LEU A 13 1.20 5.44 4.31
CA LEU A 13 1.34 4.13 3.71
C LEU A 13 0.47 4.00 2.45
N ASN A 14 -0.77 4.51 2.49
CA ASN A 14 -1.62 4.62 1.30
C ASN A 14 -0.98 5.48 0.20
N GLN A 15 -0.36 6.63 0.57
CA GLN A 15 0.38 7.45 -0.39
C GLN A 15 1.55 6.71 -1.02
N SER A 16 2.29 5.91 -0.25
CA SER A 16 3.38 5.09 -0.77
C SER A 16 2.91 4.03 -1.76
N VAL A 17 1.78 3.36 -1.48
CA VAL A 17 1.19 2.37 -2.41
C VAL A 17 0.82 3.02 -3.74
N MET A 18 0.15 4.17 -3.72
CA MET A 18 -0.21 4.89 -4.95
C MET A 18 1.02 5.35 -5.75
N ALA A 19 2.03 5.91 -5.07
CA ALA A 19 3.26 6.36 -5.72
C ALA A 19 4.01 5.20 -6.40
N LEU A 20 4.04 4.03 -5.75
CA LEU A 20 4.61 2.82 -6.33
C LEU A 20 3.83 2.38 -7.57
N GLY A 21 2.49 2.35 -7.51
CA GLY A 21 1.64 2.03 -8.67
C GLY A 21 1.85 2.98 -9.87
N SER A 22 2.03 4.28 -9.64
CA SER A 22 2.34 5.23 -10.72
C SER A 22 3.73 5.00 -11.32
N ALA A 23 4.75 4.76 -10.49
CA ALA A 23 6.11 4.49 -10.98
C ALA A 23 6.17 3.19 -11.81
N VAL A 24 5.41 2.17 -11.41
CA VAL A 24 5.23 0.91 -12.16
C VAL A 24 4.74 1.16 -13.57
N GLU A 25 3.66 1.95 -13.70
CA GLU A 25 3.04 2.21 -14.99
C GLU A 25 3.95 3.05 -15.90
N GLU A 26 4.64 4.05 -15.34
CA GLU A 26 5.58 4.88 -16.09
C GLU A 26 6.77 4.05 -16.63
N ILE A 27 7.26 3.11 -15.83
CA ILE A 27 8.31 2.17 -16.25
C ILE A 27 7.81 1.26 -17.37
N ARG A 28 6.60 0.69 -17.26
CA ARG A 28 5.99 -0.13 -18.32
C ARG A 28 5.90 0.63 -19.65
N LEU A 29 5.38 1.86 -19.61
CA LEU A 29 5.27 2.72 -20.79
C LEU A 29 6.63 3.08 -21.40
N SER A 30 7.67 3.23 -20.57
CA SER A 30 9.05 3.45 -21.03
C SER A 30 9.61 2.24 -21.78
N PHE A 31 9.31 1.02 -21.34
CA PHE A 31 9.75 -0.21 -22.01
C PHE A 31 9.02 -0.50 -23.31
N GLU A 32 7.71 -0.28 -23.35
CA GLU A 32 6.92 -0.39 -24.59
C GLU A 32 7.48 0.52 -25.70
N ARG A 33 8.15 1.63 -25.33
CA ARG A 33 8.79 2.56 -26.25
C ARG A 33 10.23 2.18 -26.64
N ASN A 34 10.97 1.47 -25.78
CA ASN A 34 12.42 1.27 -25.95
C ASN A 34 12.82 -0.16 -26.41
N GLY A 35 11.90 -1.13 -26.43
CA GLY A 35 12.09 -2.43 -27.11
C GLY A 35 12.96 -3.47 -26.38
N ASP A 36 13.49 -3.18 -25.20
CA ASP A 36 14.18 -4.17 -24.35
C ASP A 36 13.16 -5.00 -23.55
N THR A 37 12.77 -6.13 -24.14
CA THR A 37 11.72 -7.02 -23.63
C THR A 37 12.16 -7.84 -22.41
N GLU A 38 13.43 -8.25 -22.32
CA GLU A 38 13.92 -9.03 -21.17
C GLU A 38 13.98 -8.18 -19.89
N THR A 39 14.53 -6.96 -20.00
CA THR A 39 14.54 -6.01 -18.88
C THR A 39 13.12 -5.59 -18.50
N SER A 40 12.24 -5.41 -19.49
CA SER A 40 10.82 -5.12 -19.28
C SER A 40 10.10 -6.22 -18.49
N GLU A 41 10.26 -7.49 -18.87
CA GLU A 41 9.63 -8.63 -18.18
C GLU A 41 10.10 -8.77 -16.73
N ARG A 42 11.41 -8.62 -16.49
CA ARG A 42 11.98 -8.65 -15.14
C ARG A 42 11.43 -7.53 -14.26
N LEU A 43 11.33 -6.32 -14.81
CA LEU A 43 10.74 -5.19 -14.08
C LEU A 43 9.25 -5.41 -13.84
N LEU A 44 8.47 -5.84 -14.83
CA LEU A 44 7.06 -6.19 -14.63
C LEU A 44 6.85 -7.19 -13.49
N ASN A 45 7.75 -8.17 -13.33
CA ASN A 45 7.67 -9.12 -12.20
C ASN A 45 7.95 -8.45 -10.85
N TYR A 46 8.94 -7.57 -10.73
CA TYR A 46 9.16 -6.80 -9.50
C TYR A 46 7.98 -5.89 -9.17
N LEU A 47 7.38 -5.30 -10.19
CA LEU A 47 6.24 -4.38 -10.05
C LEU A 47 4.99 -5.12 -9.55
N ARG A 48 4.73 -6.34 -10.01
CA ARG A 48 3.67 -7.22 -9.46
C ARG A 48 3.85 -7.55 -7.99
N VAL A 49 5.09 -7.81 -7.56
CA VAL A 49 5.39 -8.06 -6.14
C VAL A 49 5.11 -6.82 -5.30
N ILE A 50 5.50 -5.64 -5.81
CA ILE A 50 5.24 -4.36 -5.14
C ILE A 50 3.74 -4.09 -5.02
N GLU A 51 2.97 -4.32 -6.08
CA GLU A 51 1.51 -4.18 -6.08
C GLU A 51 0.85 -5.15 -5.08
N SER A 52 1.25 -6.42 -5.06
CA SER A 52 0.75 -7.42 -4.11
C SER A 52 1.06 -7.04 -2.67
N ASN A 53 2.26 -6.52 -2.40
CA ASN A 53 2.62 -5.99 -1.09
C ASN A 53 1.75 -4.78 -0.72
N GLY A 54 1.45 -3.89 -1.67
CA GLY A 54 0.56 -2.75 -1.45
C GLY A 54 -0.85 -3.16 -1.03
N HIS A 55 -1.43 -4.17 -1.69
CA HIS A 55 -2.73 -4.74 -1.30
C HIS A 55 -2.68 -5.39 0.09
N THR A 56 -1.68 -6.23 0.35
CA THR A 56 -1.49 -6.89 1.66
C THR A 56 -1.39 -5.86 2.78
N ILE A 57 -0.67 -4.78 2.53
CA ILE A 57 -0.53 -3.67 3.48
C ILE A 57 -1.88 -2.98 3.71
N ALA A 58 -2.66 -2.71 2.65
CA ALA A 58 -3.99 -2.11 2.78
C ALA A 58 -4.95 -2.99 3.60
N ASP A 59 -4.90 -4.31 3.42
CA ASP A 59 -5.70 -5.27 4.18
C ASP A 59 -5.31 -5.26 5.67
N LEU A 60 -4.00 -5.34 5.96
CA LEU A 60 -3.48 -5.26 7.34
C LEU A 60 -3.80 -3.91 8.01
N MET A 61 -3.81 -2.83 7.22
CA MET A 61 -4.24 -1.52 7.70
C MET A 61 -5.72 -1.51 8.11
N SER A 62 -6.59 -2.13 7.30
CA SER A 62 -8.01 -2.29 7.64
C SER A 62 -8.17 -3.07 8.94
N GLU A 63 -7.46 -4.19 9.08
CA GLU A 63 -7.49 -5.01 10.30
C GLU A 63 -7.07 -4.21 11.54
N VAL A 64 -6.01 -3.39 11.42
CA VAL A 64 -5.56 -2.53 12.53
C VAL A 64 -6.62 -1.50 12.90
N VAL A 65 -7.29 -0.88 11.91
CA VAL A 65 -8.39 0.07 12.18
C VAL A 65 -9.55 -0.63 12.87
N ASP A 66 -9.99 -1.78 12.37
CA ASP A 66 -11.09 -2.57 12.96
C ASP A 66 -10.77 -2.99 14.40
N ARG A 67 -9.52 -3.36 14.69
CA ARG A 67 -9.10 -3.70 16.05
C ARG A 67 -9.05 -2.50 17.00
N LEU A 68 -8.72 -1.32 16.48
CA LEU A 68 -8.72 -0.09 17.28
C LEU A 68 -10.13 0.39 17.60
N THR A 69 -11.09 0.19 16.71
CA THR A 69 -12.50 0.57 16.94
C THR A 69 -13.23 -0.37 17.90
N VAL A 70 -12.86 -1.66 17.96
CA VAL A 70 -13.46 -2.65 18.87
C VAL A 70 -13.03 -2.47 20.35
N GLY A 71 -11.92 -1.78 20.62
CA GLY A 71 -11.39 -1.59 21.97
C GLY A 71 -12.11 -0.55 22.85
N GLU A 72 -13.03 0.25 22.31
CA GLU A 72 -13.72 1.33 23.04
C GLU A 72 -15.02 0.87 23.76
N ASP A 73 -15.51 -0.35 23.53
CA ASP A 73 -16.81 -0.84 24.02
C ASP A 73 -16.72 -1.75 25.27
N VAL A 74 -15.73 -1.57 26.15
CA VAL A 74 -15.73 -2.25 27.46
C VAL A 74 -16.57 -1.41 28.45
N PRO A 75 -17.80 -1.83 28.82
CA PRO A 75 -18.57 -1.11 29.82
C PRO A 75 -17.81 -1.06 31.15
N PRO A 76 -17.93 0.02 31.95
CA PRO A 76 -17.26 0.09 33.23
C PRO A 76 -17.70 -1.11 34.08
N ALA A 77 -16.72 -1.84 34.62
CA ALA A 77 -17.00 -2.90 35.57
C ALA A 77 -17.73 -2.30 36.79
N ASP A 78 -18.87 -2.90 37.15
CA ASP A 78 -19.70 -2.55 38.31
C ASP A 78 -18.91 -2.51 39.63
#